data_AF-A0A836QTF4-F1
#
_entry.id   AF-A0A836QTF4-F1
#
_cell.length_a   1.000
_cell.length_b   1.000
_cell.length_c   1.000
_cell.angle_alpha   90.00
_cell.angle_beta   90.00
_cell.angle_gamma   90.00
#
_symmetry.space_group_name_H-M   'P 1'
#
loop_
_entity.id
_entity.type
_entity.pdbx_description
1 polymer ?
#
loop_
_entity_poly.entity_id
_entity_poly.type
_entity_poly.pdbx_seq_one_letter_code
_entity_poly.pdbx_strand_id
1 'polypeptide(L)'
;MKKIRIGAYMPSAGDFPAEHGVPEMATRLERAGFSSLWVSDHVVMPSQIQAAYPFAKDKRATWRTDTPWYDAMMILAMVATVTKHVELGTAVLV
;
A
#
# COMPACT_ATOMS: atom_id res chain seq x y z
N MET A 1 10.36 3.10 29.35
CA MET A 1 10.57 3.73 28.02
C MET A 1 9.46 3.24 27.08
N LYS A 2 8.83 4.12 26.29
CA LYS A 2 7.87 3.67 25.25
C LYS A 2 8.65 3.03 24.10
N LYS A 3 8.27 1.82 23.70
CA LYS A 3 8.85 1.14 22.53
C LYS A 3 8.35 1.82 21.25
N ILE A 4 9.25 2.09 20.30
CA ILE A 4 8.90 2.54 18.96
C ILE A 4 8.32 1.33 18.18
N ARG A 5 7.21 1.54 17.49
CA ARG A 5 6.59 0.54 16.58
C ARG A 5 6.85 0.97 15.14
N ILE A 6 7.36 0.05 14.33
CA ILE A 6 7.65 0.31 12.92
C ILE A 6 6.62 -0.44 12.07
N GLY A 7 5.93 0.27 11.19
CA GLY A 7 5.01 -0.30 10.21
C GLY A 7 5.65 -0.41 8.82
N ALA A 8 5.15 -1.32 8.00
CA ALA A 8 5.53 -1.45 6.60
C ALA A 8 4.38 -1.11 5.66
N TYR A 9 4.71 -0.47 4.55
CA TYR A 9 3.78 -0.28 3.44
C TYR A 9 3.72 -1.57 2.60
N MET A 10 2.50 -2.02 2.32
CA MET A 10 2.20 -3.11 1.41
C MET A 10 1.85 -2.54 0.04
N PRO A 11 2.60 -2.87 -1.02
CA PRO A 11 2.26 -2.45 -2.37
C PRO A 11 0.86 -2.95 -2.77
N SER A 12 0.04 -2.05 -3.30
CA SER A 12 -1.29 -2.32 -3.88
C SER A 12 -1.42 -1.83 -5.33
N ALA A 13 -0.40 -1.13 -5.84
CA ALA A 13 -0.39 -0.58 -7.19
C ALA A 13 0.61 -1.33 -8.08
N GLY A 14 0.28 -1.45 -9.36
CA GLY A 14 1.12 -2.09 -10.38
C GLY A 14 1.23 -3.61 -10.20
N ASP A 15 2.32 -4.19 -10.71
CA ASP A 15 2.45 -5.63 -10.86
C ASP A 15 2.94 -6.34 -9.60
N PHE A 16 3.49 -5.60 -8.63
CA PHE A 16 4.10 -6.14 -7.41
C PHE A 16 3.23 -7.17 -6.66
N PRO A 17 1.92 -6.90 -6.43
CA PRO A 17 1.05 -7.87 -5.76
C PRO A 17 0.87 -9.18 -6.54
N ALA A 18 0.87 -9.14 -7.87
CA ALA A 18 0.79 -10.33 -8.72
C ALA A 18 2.14 -11.05 -8.81
N GLU A 19 3.24 -10.31 -8.95
CA GLU A 19 4.59 -10.88 -9.09
C GLU A 19 5.06 -11.60 -7.81
N HIS A 20 4.78 -11.01 -6.64
CA HIS A 20 5.26 -11.54 -5.37
C HIS A 20 4.19 -12.28 -4.56
N GLY A 21 2.91 -12.02 -4.81
CA GLY A 21 1.80 -12.57 -4.03
C GLY A 21 1.61 -11.88 -2.69
N VAL A 22 0.39 -11.42 -2.43
CA VAL A 22 0.00 -10.76 -1.17
C VAL A 22 0.32 -11.61 0.07
N PRO A 23 -0.01 -12.93 0.12
CA PRO A 23 0.28 -13.76 1.30
C PRO A 23 1.77 -13.91 1.64
N GLU A 24 2.62 -14.02 0.61
CA GLU A 24 4.05 -14.19 0.77
C GLU A 24 4.70 -12.90 1.27
N MET A 25 4.33 -11.75 0.68
CA MET A 25 4.78 -10.44 1.16
C MET A 25 4.39 -10.21 2.61
N ALA A 26 3.13 -10.47 2.97
CA ALA A 26 2.61 -10.29 4.33
C ALA A 26 3.38 -11.15 5.35
N THR A 27 3.57 -12.42 5.03
CA THR A 27 4.29 -13.37 5.89
C THR A 27 5.74 -12.95 6.09
N ARG A 28 6.42 -12.48 5.02
CA ARG A 28 7.79 -11.98 5.12
C ARG A 28 7.90 -10.74 6.00
N LEU A 29 6.98 -9.80 5.88
CA LEU A 29 6.99 -8.58 6.70
C LEU A 29 6.66 -8.86 8.16
N GLU A 30 5.71 -9.74 8.46
CA GLU A 30 5.46 -10.17 9.86
C GLU A 30 6.69 -10.87 10.45
N ARG A 31 7.34 -11.79 9.71
CA ARG A 31 8.57 -12.46 10.14
C ARG A 31 9.75 -11.50 10.33
N ALA A 32 9.80 -10.42 9.57
CA ALA A 32 10.80 -9.37 9.73
C ALA A 32 10.58 -8.51 10.99
N GLY A 33 9.46 -8.68 11.70
CA GLY A 33 9.19 -8.01 12.97
C GLY A 33 8.49 -6.66 12.83
N PHE A 34 7.90 -6.35 11.68
CA PHE A 34 7.04 -5.17 11.55
C PHE A 34 5.84 -5.27 12.48
N SER A 35 5.44 -4.14 13.04
CA SER A 35 4.36 -4.05 14.02
C SER A 35 2.99 -3.88 13.37
N SER A 36 2.95 -3.34 12.15
CA SER A 36 1.73 -3.10 11.38
C SER A 36 2.00 -3.09 9.87
N LEU A 37 0.98 -3.44 9.08
CA LEU A 37 1.00 -3.42 7.62
C LEU A 37 -0.06 -2.44 7.10
N TRP A 38 0.34 -1.57 6.19
CA TRP A 38 -0.47 -0.47 5.68
C TRP A 38 -0.66 -0.54 4.18
N VAL A 39 -1.90 -0.49 3.72
CA VAL A 39 -2.26 -0.53 2.30
C VAL A 39 -2.92 0.80 1.91
N SER A 40 -2.49 1.38 0.79
CA SER A 40 -3.12 2.55 0.18
C SER A 40 -4.07 2.12 -0.92
N ASP A 41 -5.06 2.97 -1.23
CA ASP A 41 -6.01 2.71 -2.31
C ASP A 41 -6.16 3.90 -3.26
N HIS A 42 -6.59 3.60 -4.48
CA HIS A 42 -7.13 4.53 -5.47
C HIS A 42 -8.13 3.79 -6.36
N VAL A 43 -9.42 3.93 -6.05
CA VAL A 43 -10.51 3.26 -6.80
C VAL A 43 -10.67 3.88 -8.19
N VAL A 44 -10.44 5.19 -8.30
CA VAL A 44 -10.48 5.93 -9.57
C VAL A 44 -9.30 6.86 -9.69
N MET A 45 -8.58 6.74 -10.80
CA MET A 45 -7.53 7.67 -11.20
C MET A 45 -8.02 8.57 -12.34
N PRO A 46 -7.78 9.89 -12.28
CA PRO A 46 -8.09 10.77 -13.39
C PRO A 46 -7.17 10.43 -14.57
N SER A 47 -7.73 10.35 -15.78
CA SER A 47 -6.93 10.10 -16.99
C SER A 47 -5.88 11.18 -17.25
N GLN A 48 -6.16 12.42 -16.83
CA GLN A 48 -5.23 13.55 -16.88
C GLN A 48 -5.31 14.36 -15.58
N ILE A 49 -4.14 14.70 -15.02
CA ILE A 49 -4.02 15.56 -13.83
C ILE A 49 -3.68 16.98 -14.30
N GLN A 50 -4.66 17.88 -14.26
CA GLN A 50 -4.47 19.30 -14.59
C GLN A 50 -4.06 20.15 -13.39
N ALA A 51 -4.34 19.66 -12.18
CA ALA A 51 -3.97 20.35 -10.95
C ALA A 51 -2.43 20.40 -10.79
N ALA A 52 -1.92 21.56 -10.37
CA ALA A 52 -0.50 21.74 -10.09
C ALA A 52 -0.09 20.89 -8.87
N TYR A 53 0.81 19.92 -9.05
CA TYR A 53 1.30 19.08 -7.97
C TYR A 53 2.31 19.87 -7.11
N PRO A 54 2.01 20.16 -5.82
CA PRO A 54 2.79 21.12 -5.03
C PRO A 54 4.17 20.60 -4.63
N PHE A 55 4.42 19.29 -4.75
CA PHE A 55 5.65 18.65 -4.30
C PHE A 55 6.64 18.33 -5.43
N ALA A 56 6.34 18.69 -6.69
CA ALA A 56 7.27 18.58 -7.81
C ALA A 56 7.69 19.95 -8.36
N LYS A 57 8.97 20.07 -8.75
CA LYS A 57 9.54 21.33 -9.28
C LYS A 57 8.83 21.83 -10.54
N ASP A 58 8.43 20.90 -11.42
CA ASP A 58 7.71 21.19 -12.66
C ASP A 58 6.18 21.22 -12.48
N LYS A 59 5.70 21.07 -11.23
CA LYS A 59 4.29 21.04 -10.83
C LYS A 59 3.47 19.92 -11.49
N ARG A 60 4.11 18.86 -12.00
CA ARG A 60 3.42 17.71 -12.59
C ARG A 60 3.34 16.55 -11.61
N ALA A 61 2.29 15.75 -11.72
CA ALA A 61 2.17 14.52 -10.97
C ALA A 61 3.36 13.60 -11.29
N THR A 62 3.93 13.01 -10.24
CA THR A 62 5.14 12.16 -10.34
C THR A 62 4.81 10.67 -10.45
N TRP A 63 3.53 10.34 -10.66
CA TRP A 63 3.04 8.98 -10.79
C TRP A 63 2.24 8.84 -12.09
N ARG A 64 2.17 7.60 -12.56
CA ARG A 64 1.37 7.21 -13.71
C ARG A 64 -0.11 7.11 -13.33
N THR A 65 -0.98 7.65 -14.17
CA THR A 65 -2.44 7.61 -13.97
C THR A 65 -3.08 6.33 -14.49
N ASP A 66 -2.34 5.54 -15.27
CA ASP A 66 -2.76 4.27 -15.86
C ASP A 66 -2.23 3.04 -15.10
N THR A 67 -1.57 3.24 -13.96
CA THR A 67 -1.16 2.14 -13.08
C THR A 67 -2.40 1.45 -12.52
N PRO A 68 -2.56 0.12 -12.68
CA PRO A 68 -3.66 -0.61 -12.07
C PRO A 68 -3.50 -0.66 -10.54
N TRP A 69 -4.62 -0.66 -9.83
CA TRP A 69 -4.66 -0.80 -8.37
C TRP A 69 -5.50 -2.01 -7.97
N TYR A 70 -5.04 -2.69 -6.94
CA TYR A 70 -5.81 -3.70 -6.24
C TYR A 70 -6.60 -3.05 -5.10
N ASP A 71 -7.83 -3.50 -4.90
CA ASP A 71 -8.68 -3.07 -3.80
C ASP A 71 -7.98 -3.31 -2.44
N ALA A 72 -7.82 -2.23 -1.67
CA ALA A 72 -7.07 -2.27 -0.42
C ALA A 72 -7.73 -3.17 0.62
N MET A 73 -9.06 -3.24 0.65
CA MET A 73 -9.79 -4.09 1.59
C MET A 73 -9.61 -5.57 1.27
N MET A 74 -9.56 -5.93 -0.01
CA MET A 74 -9.27 -7.29 -0.46
C MET A 74 -7.83 -7.69 -0.12
N ILE A 75 -6.86 -6.78 -0.31
CA ILE A 75 -5.48 -7.04 0.14
C ILE A 75 -5.44 -7.27 1.65
N LEU A 76 -6.00 -6.37 2.46
CA LEU A 76 -5.97 -6.51 3.92
C LEU A 76 -6.70 -7.76 4.41
N ALA A 77 -7.80 -8.14 3.75
CA ALA A 77 -8.49 -9.41 4.03
C ALA A 77 -7.59 -10.62 3.76
N MET A 78 -6.88 -10.65 2.63
CA MET A 78 -5.91 -11.71 2.33
C MET A 78 -4.75 -11.74 3.34
N VAL A 79 -4.20 -10.59 3.71
CA VAL A 79 -3.15 -10.46 4.74
C VAL A 79 -3.62 -11.08 6.06
N ALA A 80 -4.84 -10.74 6.50
CA ALA A 80 -5.42 -11.24 7.75
C ALA A 80 -5.53 -12.78 7.80
N THR A 81 -5.62 -13.46 6.65
CA THR A 81 -5.68 -14.93 6.61
C THR A 81 -4.34 -15.60 6.96
N VAL A 82 -3.21 -14.92 6.72
CA VAL A 82 -1.86 -15.50 6.85
C VAL A 82 -1.01 -14.91 7.97
N THR A 83 -1.38 -13.76 8.53
CA THR A 83 -0.69 -13.14 9.65
C THR A 83 -1.39 -13.34 10.99
N LYS A 84 -0.68 -13.23 12.12
CA LYS A 84 -1.24 -13.49 13.47
C LYS A 84 -1.05 -12.36 14.48
N HIS A 85 -0.10 -11.46 14.25
CA HIS A 85 0.35 -10.49 15.25
C HIS A 85 0.46 -9.06 14.72
N VAL A 86 0.71 -8.88 13.43
CA VAL A 86 0.75 -7.54 12.84
C VAL A 86 -0.63 -6.89 12.85
N GLU A 87 -0.67 -5.59 13.18
CA GLU A 87 -1.88 -4.79 13.02
C GLU A 87 -2.08 -4.44 11.54
N LEU A 88 -3.33 -4.32 11.11
CA LEU A 88 -3.70 -4.04 9.73
C LEU A 88 -4.32 -2.66 9.64
N GLY A 89 -3.89 -1.85 8.67
CA GLY A 89 -4.37 -0.49 8.51
C GLY A 89 -4.49 -0.05 7.06
N THR A 90 -5.44 0.85 6.81
CA THR A 90 -5.52 1.61 5.56
C THR A 90 -4.70 2.88 5.73
N ALA A 91 -3.75 3.15 4.83
CA ALA A 91 -3.01 4.41 4.83
C ALA A 91 -3.94 5.57 4.41
N VAL A 92 -4.63 5.38 3.30
CA VAL A 92 -5.72 6.24 2.80
C VAL A 92 -6.58 5.42 1.84
N LEU A 93 -7.90 5.65 1.87
CA LEU A 93 -8.84 5.14 0.88
C LEU A 93 -9.33 6.32 0.03
N VAL A 94 -9.17 6.24 -1.28
CA VAL A 94 -9.48 7.34 -2.23
C VAL A 94 -10.31 6.84 -3.40
#